data_AF-A0A139REW8-F1
#
_entry.id   AF-A0A139REW8-F1
#
_cell.length_a   1.000
_cell.length_b   1.000
_cell.length_c   1.000
_cell.angle_alpha   90.00
_cell.angle_beta   90.00
_cell.angle_gamma   90.00
#
_symmetry.space_group_name_H-M   'P 1'
#
loop_
_entity.id
_entity.type
_entity.pdbx_description
1 polymer ?
#
loop_
_entity_poly.entity_id
_entity_poly.type
_entity_poly.pdbx_seq_one_letter_code
_entity_poly.pdbx_strand_id
1 'polypeptide(L)'
;MLSVTDNDLIFVCDPKRDELQEVCRYNFGLKNVYTTKEQIQNAIFKFKEEMDKRYERKEKERLRQNAFPYTFLIIDEFATLKTFFNKKEWAEIESCLTVISNMGRAANTRVLFISQRPSAELFGDIRDQLSVRILMGNPVNAETYKMALGENRNNSDIITRKFREGFINYDGEIEDFKAPNILFPDEELTS
;
A
#
# COMPACT_ATOMS: atom_id res chain seq x y z
N MET A 1 -21.40 -8.83 5.75
CA MET A 1 -21.62 -7.66 4.87
C MET A 1 -20.25 -7.08 4.59
N LEU A 2 -19.75 -7.18 3.36
CA LEU A 2 -18.53 -6.47 2.97
C LEU A 2 -18.84 -4.98 3.12
N SER A 3 -18.18 -4.28 4.05
CA SER A 3 -18.40 -2.84 4.20
C SER A 3 -17.79 -2.14 2.99
N VAL A 4 -18.65 -1.65 2.10
CA VAL A 4 -18.26 -0.78 0.99
C VAL A 4 -17.64 0.48 1.59
N THR A 5 -16.49 0.88 1.04
CA THR A 5 -15.81 2.12 1.44
C THR A 5 -16.19 3.21 0.47
N ASP A 6 -16.57 4.37 1.00
CA ASP A 6 -16.88 5.53 0.16
C ASP A 6 -15.61 6.04 -0.54
N ASN A 7 -15.75 6.53 -1.78
CA ASN A 7 -14.64 7.06 -2.58
C ASN A 7 -13.85 8.16 -1.85
N ASP A 8 -14.54 8.97 -1.03
CA ASP A 8 -13.91 10.05 -0.26
C ASP A 8 -13.00 9.54 0.88
N LEU A 9 -13.00 8.23 1.16
CA LEU A 9 -12.16 7.54 2.14
C LEU A 9 -10.99 6.79 1.48
N ILE A 10 -10.77 6.96 0.19
CA ILE A 10 -9.65 6.37 -0.56
C ILE A 10 -8.71 7.49 -0.97
N PHE A 11 -7.51 7.50 -0.40
CA PHE A 11 -6.45 8.47 -0.66
C PHE A 11 -5.42 7.79 -1.55
N VAL A 12 -5.13 8.36 -2.72
CA VAL A 12 -4.16 7.83 -3.68
C VAL A 12 -3.03 8.83 -3.83
N CYS A 13 -1.81 8.39 -3.55
CA CYS A 13 -0.58 9.15 -3.75
C CYS A 13 0.16 8.54 -4.94
N ASP A 14 0.18 9.23 -6.07
CA ASP A 14 0.87 8.82 -7.29
C ASP A 14 2.00 9.81 -7.60
N PRO A 15 3.24 9.52 -7.17
CA PRO A 15 4.38 10.40 -7.40
C PRO A 15 4.82 10.40 -8.88
N LYS A 16 4.53 9.35 -9.66
CA LYS A 16 4.93 9.30 -11.08
C LYS A 16 3.98 10.07 -11.99
N ARG A 17 2.74 10.31 -11.54
CA ARG A 17 1.69 10.97 -12.32
C ARG A 17 1.38 10.20 -13.60
N ASP A 18 1.40 8.89 -13.50
CA ASP A 18 1.31 7.98 -14.63
C ASP A 18 -0.13 7.46 -14.79
N GLU A 19 -0.31 6.24 -15.26
CA GLU A 19 -1.59 5.57 -15.50
C GLU A 19 -2.53 5.54 -14.27
N LEU A 20 -2.00 5.40 -13.04
CA LEU A 20 -2.87 5.20 -11.86
C LEU A 20 -3.74 6.41 -11.56
N GLN A 21 -3.21 7.64 -11.64
CA GLN A 21 -4.02 8.83 -11.39
C GLN A 21 -5.16 8.99 -12.42
N GLU A 22 -4.93 8.58 -13.67
CA GLU A 22 -5.89 8.66 -14.75
C GLU A 22 -7.04 7.69 -14.48
N VAL A 23 -6.71 6.43 -14.24
CA VAL A 23 -7.66 5.37 -13.90
C VAL A 23 -8.47 5.72 -12.65
N CYS A 24 -7.82 6.20 -11.59
CA CYS A 24 -8.50 6.59 -10.36
C CYS A 24 -9.50 7.73 -10.59
N ARG A 25 -9.15 8.75 -11.38
CA ARG A 25 -10.02 9.90 -11.60
C ARG A 25 -11.14 9.61 -12.58
N TYR A 26 -10.83 9.05 -13.74
CA TYR A 26 -11.80 8.94 -14.84
C TYR A 26 -12.68 7.70 -14.74
N ASN A 27 -12.15 6.58 -14.23
CA ASN A 27 -12.90 5.32 -14.18
C ASN A 27 -13.56 5.08 -12.83
N PHE A 28 -12.92 5.51 -11.74
CA PHE A 28 -13.44 5.31 -10.39
C PHE A 28 -14.00 6.59 -9.74
N GLY A 29 -13.80 7.76 -10.37
CA GLY A 29 -14.31 9.03 -9.83
C GLY A 29 -13.68 9.44 -8.49
N LEU A 30 -12.45 9.00 -8.22
CA LEU A 30 -11.75 9.33 -6.98
C LEU A 30 -11.26 10.77 -7.01
N LYS A 31 -11.60 11.52 -5.95
CA LYS A 31 -11.20 12.94 -5.80
C LYS A 31 -9.88 13.11 -5.07
N ASN A 32 -9.56 12.22 -4.14
CA ASN A 32 -8.37 12.28 -3.30
C ASN A 32 -7.17 11.63 -4.00
N VAL A 33 -6.79 12.17 -5.16
CA VAL A 33 -5.64 11.71 -5.96
C VAL A 33 -4.57 12.80 -5.98
N TYR A 34 -3.46 12.53 -5.28
CA TYR A 34 -2.39 13.47 -4.96
C TYR A 34 -1.11 13.13 -5.74
N THR A 35 -0.53 14.14 -6.40
CA THR A 35 0.53 13.91 -7.41
C THR A 35 1.75 14.82 -7.26
N THR A 36 1.65 15.85 -6.43
CA THR A 36 2.78 16.73 -6.10
C THR A 36 3.34 16.39 -4.73
N LYS A 37 4.62 16.72 -4.50
CA LYS A 37 5.30 16.57 -3.21
C LYS A 37 4.45 17.09 -2.04
N GLU A 38 4.00 18.34 -2.14
CA GLU A 38 3.21 19.02 -1.09
C GLU A 38 1.84 18.37 -0.90
N GLN A 39 1.15 18.03 -1.99
CA GLN A 39 -0.15 17.35 -1.93
C GLN A 39 -0.03 16.00 -1.22
N ILE A 40 0.98 15.19 -1.58
CA ILE A 40 1.19 13.86 -1.01
C ILE A 40 1.54 13.97 0.48
N GLN A 41 2.43 14.89 0.86
CA GLN A 41 2.77 15.12 2.26
C GLN A 41 1.53 15.49 3.09
N ASN A 42 0.75 16.46 2.62
CA ASN A 42 -0.47 16.89 3.29
C ASN A 42 -1.52 15.76 3.38
N ALA A 43 -1.63 14.93 2.34
CA ALA A 43 -2.53 13.79 2.32
C ALA A 43 -2.15 12.74 3.38
N ILE A 44 -0.86 12.40 3.51
CA ILE A 44 -0.37 11.45 4.52
C ILE A 44 -0.65 11.97 5.93
N PHE A 45 -0.36 13.26 6.19
CA PHE A 45 -0.61 13.85 7.51
C PHE A 45 -2.10 13.94 7.84
N LYS A 46 -2.93 14.35 6.89
CA LYS A 46 -4.39 14.36 7.04
C LYS A 46 -4.93 12.95 7.31
N PHE A 47 -4.43 11.94 6.61
CA PHE A 47 -4.84 10.56 6.80
C PHE A 47 -4.53 10.05 8.21
N LYS A 48 -3.35 10.41 8.75
CA LYS A 48 -3.00 10.13 10.16
C LYS A 48 -3.90 10.87 11.14
N GLU A 49 -4.18 12.15 10.90
CA GLU A 49 -5.07 12.94 11.74
C GLU A 49 -6.49 12.31 11.81
N GLU A 50 -7.02 11.86 10.68
CA GLU A 50 -8.32 11.16 10.63
C GLU A 50 -8.28 9.82 11.40
N MET A 51 -7.15 9.12 11.38
CA MET A 51 -6.94 7.92 12.21
C MET A 51 -6.96 8.27 13.70
N ASP A 52 -6.28 9.33 14.14
CA ASP A 52 -6.27 9.74 15.55
C ASP A 52 -7.67 10.15 16.02
N LYS A 53 -8.40 10.93 15.23
CA LYS A 53 -9.79 11.32 15.54
C LYS A 53 -10.68 10.10 15.75
N ARG A 54 -10.45 9.01 15.00
CA ARG A 54 -11.18 7.75 15.23
C ARG A 54 -10.81 7.11 16.55
N TYR A 55 -9.55 7.11 16.94
CA TYR A 55 -9.13 6.63 18.25
C TYR A 55 -9.77 7.42 19.38
N GLU A 56 -9.76 8.75 19.32
CA GLU A 56 -10.39 9.62 20.30
C GLU A 56 -11.90 9.36 20.41
N ARG A 57 -12.59 9.26 19.26
CA ARG A 57 -14.03 8.93 19.23
C ARG A 57 -14.31 7.54 19.76
N LYS A 58 -13.48 6.56 19.43
CA LYS A 58 -13.60 5.18 19.91
C LYS A 58 -13.52 5.11 21.43
N GLU A 59 -12.61 5.85 22.04
CA GLU A 59 -12.48 5.95 23.49
C GLU A 59 -13.66 6.71 24.12
N LYS A 60 -13.95 7.92 23.63
CA LYS A 60 -14.99 8.81 24.16
C LYS A 60 -16.39 8.18 24.09
N GLU A 61 -16.71 7.55 22.96
CA GLU A 61 -18.04 6.99 22.67
C GLU A 61 -18.11 5.47 22.92
N ARG A 62 -17.01 4.85 23.38
CA ARG A 62 -16.89 3.39 23.61
C ARG A 62 -17.27 2.56 22.38
N LEU A 63 -16.92 3.04 21.19
CA LEU A 63 -17.21 2.37 19.93
C LEU A 63 -16.29 1.18 19.71
N ARG A 64 -16.76 0.23 18.90
CA ARG A 64 -15.94 -0.87 18.37
C ARG A 64 -15.35 -0.48 17.02
N GLN A 65 -14.31 -1.17 16.59
CA GLN A 65 -13.64 -0.94 15.31
C GLN A 65 -14.63 -0.91 14.12
N ASN A 66 -15.60 -1.82 14.11
CA ASN A 66 -16.62 -1.94 13.05
C ASN A 66 -17.61 -0.76 12.99
N ALA A 67 -17.56 0.18 13.94
CA ALA A 67 -18.33 1.42 13.86
C ALA A 67 -17.75 2.42 12.84
N PHE A 68 -16.50 2.21 12.40
CA PHE A 68 -15.83 3.06 11.44
C PHE A 68 -15.73 2.36 10.08
N PRO A 69 -16.02 3.05 8.96
CA PRO A 69 -15.77 2.50 7.63
C PRO A 69 -14.27 2.29 7.41
N TYR A 70 -13.91 1.43 6.46
CA TYR A 70 -12.50 1.34 6.06
C TYR A 70 -12.05 2.64 5.40
N THR A 71 -10.76 2.95 5.53
CA THR A 71 -10.15 4.10 4.88
C THR A 71 -8.77 3.70 4.42
N PHE A 72 -8.45 4.00 3.17
CA PHE A 72 -7.29 3.47 2.48
C PHE A 72 -6.36 4.61 2.09
N LEU A 73 -5.08 4.43 2.36
CA LEU A 73 -3.98 5.22 1.82
C LEU A 73 -3.21 4.33 0.86
N ILE A 74 -3.28 4.63 -0.43
CA ILE A 74 -2.59 3.90 -1.49
C ILE A 74 -1.41 4.76 -1.91
N ILE A 75 -0.20 4.26 -1.72
CA ILE A 75 1.02 4.91 -2.15
C ILE A 75 1.57 4.11 -3.32
N ASP A 76 1.40 4.67 -4.51
CA ASP A 76 2.01 4.14 -5.70
C ASP A 76 3.49 4.52 -5.77
N GLU A 77 4.28 3.62 -6.34
CA GLU A 77 5.73 3.70 -6.44
C GLU A 77 6.41 4.35 -5.22
N PHE A 78 6.42 3.64 -4.10
CA PHE A 78 6.99 4.08 -2.83
C PHE A 78 8.48 4.47 -2.96
N ALA A 79 9.22 3.81 -3.86
CA ALA A 79 10.61 4.15 -4.13
C ALA A 79 10.76 5.57 -4.69
N THR A 80 9.90 5.96 -5.62
CA THR A 80 9.89 7.31 -6.18
C THR A 80 9.43 8.32 -5.14
N LEU A 81 8.44 7.99 -4.31
CA LEU A 81 7.98 8.87 -3.24
C LEU A 81 9.13 9.34 -2.34
N LYS A 82 10.00 8.41 -1.90
CA LYS A 82 11.16 8.72 -1.03
C LYS A 82 12.09 9.78 -1.64
N THR A 83 12.20 9.83 -2.97
CA THR A 83 13.07 10.78 -3.68
C THR A 83 12.54 12.21 -3.71
N PHE A 84 11.26 12.44 -3.42
CA PHE A 84 10.66 13.78 -3.44
C PHE A 84 11.07 14.64 -2.24
N PHE A 85 11.57 14.00 -1.18
CA PHE A 85 11.81 14.63 0.11
C PHE A 85 13.29 14.63 0.45
N ASN A 86 13.75 15.71 1.07
CA ASN A 86 15.08 15.70 1.70
C ASN A 86 15.07 14.81 2.95
N LYS A 87 16.24 14.51 3.50
CA LYS A 87 16.39 13.58 4.64
C LYS A 87 15.51 13.95 5.85
N LYS A 88 15.35 15.25 6.15
CA LYS A 88 14.56 15.70 7.30
C LYS A 88 13.06 15.52 7.03
N GLU A 89 12.60 15.99 5.88
CA GLU A 89 11.20 15.85 5.46
C GLU A 89 10.79 14.37 5.37
N TRP A 90 11.68 13.51 4.83
CA TRP A 90 11.43 12.08 4.74
C TRP A 90 11.27 11.45 6.12
N ALA A 91 12.14 11.78 7.08
CA ALA A 91 12.06 11.22 8.44
C ALA A 91 10.71 11.51 9.11
N GLU A 92 10.14 12.69 8.88
CA GLU A 92 8.80 13.06 9.39
C GLU A 92 7.69 12.23 8.71
N ILE A 93 7.78 12.04 7.39
CA ILE A 93 6.82 11.23 6.62
C ILE A 93 6.91 9.74 7.00
N GLU A 94 8.12 9.21 7.09
CA GLU A 94 8.41 7.83 7.46
C GLU A 94 7.91 7.52 8.88
N SER A 95 8.10 8.44 9.82
CA SER A 95 7.54 8.33 11.17
C SER A 95 6.01 8.25 11.14
N CYS A 96 5.36 9.10 10.34
CA CYS A 96 3.91 9.10 10.18
C CYS A 96 3.39 7.79 9.56
N LEU A 97 4.02 7.32 8.47
CA LEU A 97 3.67 6.06 7.82
C LEU A 97 3.87 4.85 8.72
N THR A 98 4.91 4.87 9.55
CA THR A 98 5.16 3.83 10.56
C THR A 98 4.02 3.81 11.59
N VAL A 99 3.61 4.97 12.11
CA VAL A 99 2.47 5.05 13.05
C VAL A 99 1.18 4.57 12.40
N ILE A 100 0.89 4.98 11.16
CA ILE A 100 -0.28 4.52 10.39
C ILE A 100 -0.25 2.99 10.23
N SER A 101 0.89 2.41 9.90
CA SER A 101 1.04 0.97 9.68
C SER A 101 0.80 0.18 10.98
N ASN A 102 1.33 0.67 12.10
CA ASN A 102 1.24 0.02 13.41
C ASN A 102 -0.17 0.11 14.01
N MET A 103 -0.78 1.29 13.92
CA MET A 103 -2.01 1.61 14.64
C MET A 103 -3.25 1.49 13.75
N GLY A 104 -3.11 1.60 12.43
CA GLY A 104 -4.24 1.71 11.51
C GLY A 104 -5.27 0.58 11.63
N ARG A 105 -4.84 -0.66 11.91
CA ARG A 105 -5.73 -1.82 12.05
C ARG A 105 -6.87 -1.56 13.03
N ALA A 106 -6.59 -1.04 14.23
CA ALA A 106 -7.61 -0.87 15.27
C ALA A 106 -8.57 0.31 15.02
N ALA A 107 -8.26 1.18 14.05
CA ALA A 107 -9.05 2.32 13.59
C ALA A 107 -9.71 2.11 12.20
N ASN A 108 -9.64 0.89 11.64
CA ASN A 108 -10.09 0.58 10.26
C ASN A 108 -9.39 1.43 9.18
N THR A 109 -8.16 1.85 9.46
CA THR A 109 -7.31 2.63 8.56
C THR A 109 -6.23 1.71 7.99
N ARG A 110 -6.10 1.67 6.66
CA ARG A 110 -5.21 0.72 5.96
C ARG A 110 -4.30 1.45 4.99
N VAL A 111 -3.04 1.04 4.93
CA VAL A 111 -2.06 1.56 3.97
C VAL A 111 -1.64 0.47 3.01
N LEU A 112 -1.53 0.81 1.73
CA LEU A 112 -1.02 -0.03 0.67
C LEU A 112 0.22 0.66 0.10
N PHE A 113 1.33 -0.05 0.09
CA PHE A 113 2.55 0.41 -0.56
C PHE A 113 2.79 -0.43 -1.81
N ILE A 114 2.94 0.25 -2.94
CA ILE A 114 3.25 -0.38 -4.23
C ILE A 114 4.65 0.09 -4.63
N SER A 115 5.50 -0.82 -5.10
CA SER A 115 6.84 -0.50 -5.54
C SER A 115 7.31 -1.52 -6.56
N GLN A 116 7.97 -1.07 -7.63
CA GLN A 116 8.64 -1.96 -8.57
C GLN A 116 9.95 -2.50 -7.99
N ARG A 117 10.53 -1.81 -7.00
CA ARG A 117 11.80 -2.17 -6.36
C ARG A 117 11.56 -2.75 -4.97
N PRO A 118 11.67 -4.07 -4.80
CA PRO A 118 11.71 -4.69 -3.47
C PRO A 118 13.09 -4.47 -2.85
N SER A 119 13.30 -3.35 -2.15
CA SER A 119 14.53 -3.08 -1.39
C SER A 119 14.25 -3.04 0.10
N ALA A 120 15.07 -3.71 0.90
CA ALA A 120 14.99 -3.63 2.37
C ALA A 120 15.15 -2.19 2.89
N GLU A 121 16.01 -1.39 2.25
CA GLU A 121 16.25 0.02 2.60
C GLU A 121 15.05 0.93 2.30
N LEU A 122 14.15 0.46 1.44
CA LEU A 122 12.98 1.24 1.05
C LEU A 122 11.92 1.23 2.16
N PHE A 123 11.69 0.06 2.77
CA PHE A 123 10.61 -0.13 3.73
C PHE A 123 11.04 0.01 5.20
N GLY A 124 12.32 -0.19 5.53
CA GLY A 124 12.82 -0.02 6.90
C GLY A 124 11.96 -0.77 7.94
N ASP A 125 11.59 -0.07 9.01
CA ASP A 125 10.76 -0.60 10.10
C ASP A 125 9.28 -0.83 9.69
N ILE A 126 8.80 -0.17 8.64
CA ILE A 126 7.42 -0.33 8.14
C ILE A 126 7.19 -1.76 7.68
N ARG A 127 8.21 -2.41 7.11
CA ARG A 127 8.11 -3.78 6.57
C ARG A 127 7.54 -4.78 7.58
N ASP A 128 8.00 -4.71 8.81
CA ASP A 128 7.64 -5.69 9.84
C ASP A 128 6.21 -5.49 10.37
N GLN A 129 5.57 -4.39 9.96
CA GLN A 129 4.22 -3.97 10.36
C GLN A 129 3.19 -4.32 9.28
N LEU A 130 3.65 -4.74 8.09
CA LEU A 130 2.81 -5.17 6.98
C LEU A 130 2.43 -6.64 7.16
N SER A 131 1.18 -6.89 7.56
CA SER A 131 0.56 -8.22 7.69
C SER A 131 0.41 -8.98 6.37
N VAL A 132 0.36 -8.26 5.25
CA VAL A 132 0.18 -8.83 3.91
C VAL A 132 1.25 -8.28 2.98
N ARG A 133 1.93 -9.16 2.26
CA ARG A 133 2.94 -8.79 1.26
C ARG A 133 2.72 -9.61 0.00
N ILE A 134 2.65 -8.95 -1.14
CA ILE A 134 2.45 -9.61 -2.43
C ILE A 134 3.67 -9.30 -3.30
N LEU A 135 4.31 -10.36 -3.79
CA LEU A 135 5.41 -10.27 -4.76
C LEU A 135 4.93 -10.86 -6.09
N MET A 136 4.74 -10.00 -7.09
CA MET A 136 4.34 -10.42 -8.43
C MET A 136 5.54 -10.86 -9.27
N GLY A 137 5.31 -11.83 -10.15
CA GLY A 137 6.31 -12.29 -11.12
C GLY A 137 7.47 -13.07 -10.48
N ASN A 138 8.62 -13.00 -11.15
CA ASN A 138 9.81 -13.75 -10.78
C ASN A 138 10.81 -12.85 -10.03
N PRO A 139 11.12 -13.14 -8.75
CA PRO A 139 12.22 -12.44 -8.09
C PRO A 139 13.53 -12.73 -8.82
N VAL A 140 14.37 -11.72 -8.95
CA VAL A 140 15.67 -11.84 -9.66
C VAL A 140 16.62 -12.79 -8.92
N ASN A 141 16.51 -12.85 -7.58
CA ASN A 141 17.31 -13.71 -6.71
C ASN A 141 16.61 -13.95 -5.36
N ALA A 142 17.18 -14.83 -4.55
CA ALA A 142 16.76 -15.14 -3.18
C ALA A 142 16.74 -13.91 -2.26
N GLU A 143 17.64 -12.96 -2.47
CA GLU A 143 17.68 -11.73 -1.70
C GLU A 143 16.43 -10.87 -1.95
N THR A 144 16.03 -10.72 -3.21
CA THR A 144 14.79 -10.04 -3.61
C THR A 144 13.56 -10.71 -2.99
N TYR A 145 13.51 -12.04 -3.02
CA TYR A 145 12.44 -12.81 -2.40
C TYR A 145 12.37 -12.57 -0.88
N LYS A 146 13.52 -12.63 -0.20
CA LYS A 146 13.65 -12.34 1.23
C LYS A 146 13.24 -10.92 1.58
N MET A 147 13.67 -9.94 0.78
CA MET A 147 13.34 -8.53 1.01
C MET A 147 11.84 -8.26 0.88
N ALA A 148 11.18 -8.90 -0.10
CA ALA A 148 9.75 -8.72 -0.34
C ALA A 148 8.85 -9.51 0.62
N LEU A 149 9.17 -10.78 0.90
CA LEU A 149 8.29 -11.68 1.64
C LEU A 149 8.78 -11.98 3.06
N GLY A 150 10.03 -11.65 3.40
CA GLY A 150 10.61 -11.90 4.73
C GLY A 150 11.07 -13.34 4.99
N GLU A 151 11.06 -14.20 3.98
CA GLU A 151 11.47 -15.61 4.07
C GLU A 151 12.80 -15.86 3.33
N ASN A 152 13.68 -16.69 3.89
CA ASN A 152 14.89 -17.13 3.20
C ASN A 152 14.56 -18.34 2.31
N ARG A 153 14.95 -18.29 1.04
CA ARG A 153 14.95 -19.44 0.12
C ARG A 153 16.28 -19.51 -0.64
N ASN A 154 16.65 -20.68 -1.16
CA ASN A 154 17.73 -20.77 -2.13
C ASN A 154 17.22 -20.37 -3.52
N ASN A 155 18.11 -19.89 -4.39
CA ASN A 155 17.76 -19.55 -5.77
C ASN A 155 17.14 -20.74 -6.53
N SER A 156 17.54 -21.98 -6.22
CA SER A 156 17.00 -23.20 -6.82
C SER A 156 15.53 -23.46 -6.46
N ASP A 157 15.06 -22.91 -5.34
CA ASP A 157 13.75 -23.21 -4.75
C ASP A 157 12.70 -22.14 -5.14
N ILE A 158 13.12 -21.16 -5.95
CA ILE A 158 12.27 -20.11 -6.49
C ILE A 158 11.65 -20.63 -7.78
N ILE A 159 10.38 -21.00 -7.68
CA ILE A 159 9.59 -21.48 -8.82
C ILE A 159 9.32 -20.32 -9.77
N THR A 160 9.53 -20.56 -11.07
CA THR A 160 9.21 -19.59 -12.12
C THR A 160 7.70 -19.39 -12.22
N ARG A 161 7.26 -18.13 -12.11
CA ARG A 161 5.90 -17.65 -12.24
C ARG A 161 5.58 -17.26 -13.68
N LYS A 162 4.35 -17.57 -14.11
CA LYS A 162 3.77 -17.10 -15.37
C LYS A 162 3.19 -15.69 -15.20
N PHE A 163 2.68 -15.12 -16.29
CA PHE A 163 1.97 -13.85 -16.26
C PHE A 163 0.86 -13.87 -15.19
N ARG A 164 0.80 -12.78 -14.38
CA ARG A 164 -0.13 -12.60 -13.25
C ARG A 164 0.02 -13.59 -12.09
N GLU A 165 1.05 -14.42 -12.07
CA GLU A 165 1.38 -15.26 -10.92
C GLU A 165 2.44 -14.59 -10.05
N GLY A 166 2.46 -14.95 -8.78
CA GLY A 166 3.32 -14.37 -7.76
C GLY A 166 3.26 -15.18 -6.47
N PHE A 167 3.60 -14.51 -5.39
CA PHE A 167 3.62 -15.04 -4.03
C PHE A 167 2.88 -14.08 -3.11
N ILE A 168 2.16 -14.61 -2.13
CA ILE A 168 1.56 -13.83 -1.06
C ILE A 168 2.08 -14.34 0.28
N ASN A 169 2.61 -13.44 1.12
CA ASN A 169 2.79 -13.67 2.54
C ASN A 169 1.58 -13.10 3.27
N TYR A 170 0.85 -13.95 3.98
CA TYR A 170 -0.23 -13.55 4.88
C TYR A 170 0.10 -14.02 6.29
N ASP A 171 0.42 -13.07 7.19
CA ASP A 171 0.75 -13.34 8.60
C ASP A 171 1.84 -14.43 8.81
N GLY A 172 2.82 -14.51 7.91
CA GLY A 172 3.97 -15.42 7.99
C GLY A 172 3.83 -16.68 7.12
N GLU A 173 2.64 -16.97 6.59
CA GLU A 173 2.42 -18.08 5.66
C GLU A 173 2.57 -17.60 4.22
N ILE A 174 3.41 -18.28 3.44
CA ILE A 174 3.66 -17.93 2.03
C ILE A 174 2.99 -18.95 1.11
N GLU A 175 2.13 -18.43 0.24
CA GLU A 175 1.37 -19.19 -0.73
C GLU A 175 1.56 -18.65 -2.16
N ASP A 176 1.11 -19.46 -3.13
CA ASP A 176 1.01 -19.07 -4.52
C ASP A 176 -0.10 -18.03 -4.70
N PHE A 177 0.23 -16.90 -5.31
CA PHE A 177 -0.74 -15.86 -5.62
C PHE A 177 -0.99 -15.78 -7.12
N LYS A 178 -2.26 -15.65 -7.51
CA LYS A 178 -2.65 -15.38 -8.90
C LYS A 178 -3.55 -14.15 -8.94
N ALA A 179 -3.04 -13.05 -9.50
CA ALA A 179 -3.79 -11.82 -9.63
C ALA A 179 -5.03 -12.03 -10.51
N PRO A 180 -6.18 -11.41 -10.20
CA PRO A 180 -7.37 -11.47 -11.05
C PRO A 180 -7.12 -10.84 -12.42
N ASN A 181 -7.94 -11.18 -13.42
CA ASN A 181 -7.84 -10.59 -14.74
C ASN A 181 -8.66 -9.31 -14.72
N ILE A 182 -7.99 -8.17 -14.65
CA ILE A 182 -8.64 -6.88 -14.70
C ILE A 182 -8.12 -6.22 -15.97
N LEU A 183 -9.03 -5.91 -16.88
CA LEU A 183 -8.71 -5.11 -18.05
C LEU A 183 -8.71 -3.65 -17.61
N PHE A 184 -7.68 -2.92 -17.99
CA PHE A 184 -7.79 -1.48 -17.93
C PHE A 184 -8.82 -0.98 -18.95
N PRO A 185 -9.44 0.19 -18.70
CA PRO A 185 -10.51 0.73 -19.54
C PRO A 185 -10.16 0.84 -21.03
N ASP A 186 -8.88 1.03 -21.34
CA ASP A 186 -8.36 1.17 -22.70
C ASP A 186 -7.72 -0.11 -23.25
N GLU A 187 -7.72 -1.20 -22.47
CA GLU A 187 -7.19 -2.51 -22.88
C GLU A 187 -8.32 -3.39 -23.43
N GLU A 188 -8.24 -3.76 -24.71
CA GLU A 188 -9.09 -4.81 -25.26
C GLU A 188 -8.66 -6.19 -24.73
N LEU A 189 -9.64 -7.10 -24.59
CA LEU A 189 -9.36 -8.53 -24.36
C LEU A 189 -8.53 -9.04 -25.53
N THR A 190 -7.22 -9.17 -25.34
CA THR A 190 -6.41 -9.99 -26.22
C THR A 190 -6.80 -11.45 -25.94
N SER A 191 -7.56 -12.00 -26.89
CA SER A 191 -8.09 -13.37 -26.94
C SER A 191 -6.99 -14.42 -26.96
#